data_AF-A0A318JS17-F1
#
_entry.id   AF-A0A318JS17-F1
#
_cell.length_a   1.000
_cell.length_b   1.000
_cell.length_c   1.000
_cell.angle_alpha   90.00
_cell.angle_beta   90.00
_cell.angle_gamma   90.00
#
_symmetry.space_group_name_H-M   'P 1'
#
loop_
_entity.id
_entity.type
_entity.pdbx_description
1 polymer ?
#
loop_
_entity_poly.entity_id
_entity_poly.type
_entity_poly.pdbx_seq_one_letter_code
_entity_poly.pdbx_strand_id
1 'polypeptide(L)'
;MHIDPRHDLCVDSDIDIHNPDQRGELAHTHGTVLGVIAAGGALGALARDGLTLAWPTPTGGFPWAVFMINVAGSFLLGLLMVVITEIRPAHPLVRPFLGVGVLGGFTTFSTYANDIRALLHPDTIVVAVVYLLATLLAALAATTLAMKLARTAARLTQREMVR
;
A
#
# COMPACT_ATOMS: atom_id res chain seq x y z
N MET A 1 -3.93 -11.05 42.55
CA MET A 1 -4.18 -11.23 41.11
C MET A 1 -3.67 -9.98 40.43
N HIS A 2 -2.51 -10.08 39.76
CA HIS A 2 -1.67 -8.96 39.33
C HIS A 2 -2.04 -8.61 37.88
N ILE A 3 -2.52 -7.38 37.65
CA ILE A 3 -2.82 -6.87 36.31
C ILE A 3 -1.51 -6.31 35.74
N ASP A 4 -0.94 -6.99 34.75
CA ASP A 4 0.23 -6.53 33.99
C ASP A 4 -0.23 -5.64 32.81
N PRO A 5 0.19 -4.35 32.74
CA PRO A 5 -0.29 -3.39 31.75
C PRO A 5 0.38 -3.50 30.36
N ARG A 6 0.95 -4.65 29.96
CA ARG A 6 1.69 -4.81 28.70
C ARG A 6 0.93 -5.51 27.54
N HIS A 7 -0.39 -5.62 27.59
CA HIS A 7 -1.15 -6.58 26.75
C HIS A 7 -1.99 -6.02 25.59
N ASP A 8 -1.62 -4.91 24.94
CA ASP A 8 -2.51 -4.29 23.94
C ASP A 8 -2.19 -4.52 22.45
N LEU A 9 -1.19 -5.30 22.02
CA LEU A 9 -0.86 -5.39 20.58
C LEU A 9 -0.34 -6.74 20.01
N CYS A 10 -0.54 -7.87 20.67
CA CYS A 10 -0.26 -9.18 20.06
C CYS A 10 -1.57 -9.94 19.82
N VAL A 11 -1.69 -10.57 18.65
CA VAL A 11 -2.74 -11.53 18.32
C VAL A 11 -2.95 -12.46 19.51
N ASP A 12 -4.14 -12.39 20.12
CA ASP A 12 -4.52 -13.24 21.24
C ASP A 12 -4.54 -14.69 20.75
N SER A 13 -3.62 -15.50 21.28
CA SER A 13 -3.41 -16.89 20.88
C SER A 13 -4.32 -17.86 21.64
N ASP A 14 -5.15 -17.36 22.57
CA ASP A 14 -6.09 -18.15 23.38
C ASP A 14 -7.45 -18.37 22.69
N ILE A 15 -7.54 -18.04 21.40
CA ILE A 15 -8.70 -18.31 20.57
C ILE A 15 -8.77 -19.82 20.29
N ASP A 16 -9.66 -20.51 21.00
CA ASP A 16 -9.93 -21.92 20.76
C ASP A 16 -10.88 -22.05 19.56
N ILE A 17 -10.31 -22.46 18.42
CA ILE A 17 -11.08 -22.76 17.21
C ILE A 17 -11.98 -23.99 17.42
N HIS A 18 -12.04 -24.64 18.58
CA HIS A 18 -13.02 -25.68 18.89
C HIS A 18 -14.24 -25.16 19.67
N ASN A 19 -14.22 -23.90 20.13
CA ASN A 19 -15.35 -23.26 20.77
C ASN A 19 -16.25 -22.51 19.75
N PRO A 20 -17.53 -22.91 19.57
CA PRO A 20 -18.43 -22.30 18.58
C PRO A 20 -18.74 -20.82 18.87
N ASP A 21 -18.71 -20.38 20.13
CA ASP A 21 -19.02 -18.99 20.50
C ASP A 21 -17.86 -18.05 20.14
N GLN A 22 -16.61 -18.48 20.35
CA GLN A 22 -15.41 -17.74 19.92
C GLN A 22 -15.25 -17.73 18.38
N ARG A 23 -15.63 -18.81 17.69
CA ARG A 23 -15.63 -18.83 16.20
C ARG A 23 -16.49 -17.73 15.60
N GLY A 24 -17.65 -17.44 16.18
CA GLY A 24 -18.56 -16.40 15.71
C GLY A 24 -17.96 -14.99 15.84
N GLU A 25 -17.32 -14.70 16.96
CA GLU A 25 -16.68 -13.41 17.24
C GLU A 25 -15.44 -13.15 16.36
N LEU A 26 -14.64 -14.19 16.11
CA LEU A 26 -13.55 -14.12 15.12
C LEU A 26 -14.06 -13.94 13.70
N ALA A 27 -15.08 -14.68 13.30
CA ALA A 27 -15.63 -14.61 11.95
C ALA A 27 -16.22 -13.24 11.65
N HIS A 28 -16.89 -12.61 12.62
CA HIS A 28 -17.43 -11.26 12.45
C HIS A 28 -16.34 -10.19 12.39
N THR A 29 -15.33 -10.27 13.25
CA THR A 29 -14.22 -9.30 13.28
C THR A 29 -13.31 -9.45 12.05
N HIS A 30 -12.94 -10.69 11.69
CA HIS A 30 -12.17 -10.96 10.48
C HIS A 30 -12.97 -10.70 9.21
N GLY A 31 -14.26 -11.01 9.19
CA GLY A 31 -15.15 -10.74 8.06
C GLY A 31 -15.24 -9.23 7.76
N THR A 32 -15.28 -8.40 8.80
CA THR A 32 -15.24 -6.94 8.65
C THR A 32 -13.93 -6.47 8.04
N VAL A 33 -12.79 -6.98 8.52
CA VAL A 33 -11.46 -6.65 7.96
C VAL A 33 -11.34 -7.09 6.50
N LEU A 34 -11.76 -8.30 6.18
CA LEU A 34 -11.75 -8.82 4.80
C LEU A 34 -12.67 -7.99 3.89
N GLY A 35 -13.85 -7.61 4.38
CA GLY A 35 -14.80 -6.76 3.65
C GLY A 35 -14.21 -5.40 3.29
N VAL A 36 -13.53 -4.73 4.22
CA VAL A 36 -12.88 -3.45 3.92
C VAL A 36 -11.66 -3.62 3.00
N ILE A 37 -10.86 -4.69 3.15
CA ILE A 37 -9.76 -4.97 2.21
C ILE A 37 -10.31 -5.18 0.80
N ALA A 38 -11.37 -5.97 0.66
CA ALA A 38 -12.00 -6.25 -0.64
C ALA A 38 -12.57 -4.98 -1.28
N ALA A 39 -13.30 -4.16 -0.52
CA ALA A 39 -13.85 -2.89 -1.00
C ALA A 39 -12.73 -1.92 -1.42
N GLY A 40 -11.69 -1.78 -0.61
CA GLY A 40 -10.52 -0.96 -0.95
C GLY A 40 -9.79 -1.49 -2.19
N GLY A 41 -9.58 -2.80 -2.26
CA GLY A 41 -8.92 -3.47 -3.38
C GLY A 41 -9.65 -3.27 -4.70
N ALA A 42 -10.99 -3.37 -4.68
CA ALA A 42 -11.81 -3.08 -5.85
C ALA A 42 -11.64 -1.61 -6.32
N LEU A 43 -11.69 -0.65 -5.39
CA LEU A 43 -11.47 0.77 -5.71
C LEU A 43 -10.08 1.02 -6.30
N GLY A 44 -9.05 0.44 -5.69
CA GLY A 44 -7.66 0.56 -6.17
C GLY A 44 -7.50 -0.03 -7.58
N ALA A 45 -8.01 -1.24 -7.80
CA ALA A 45 -7.91 -1.92 -9.08
C ALA A 45 -8.66 -1.17 -10.20
N LEU A 46 -9.86 -0.65 -9.92
CA LEU A 46 -10.63 0.15 -10.87
C LEU A 46 -9.94 1.48 -11.20
N ALA A 47 -9.34 2.14 -10.21
CA ALA A 47 -8.57 3.36 -10.43
C ALA A 47 -7.34 3.10 -11.31
N ARG A 48 -6.62 1.99 -11.05
CA ARG A 48 -5.49 1.54 -11.87
C ARG A 48 -5.92 1.25 -13.31
N ASP A 49 -7.00 0.50 -13.48
CA ASP A 49 -7.53 0.14 -14.80
C ASP A 49 -7.92 1.39 -15.60
N GLY A 50 -8.68 2.29 -14.98
CA GLY A 50 -9.07 3.56 -15.58
C GLY A 50 -7.88 4.43 -15.99
N LEU A 51 -6.82 4.49 -15.17
CA LEU A 51 -5.61 5.26 -15.52
C LEU A 51 -4.80 4.60 -16.64
N THR A 52 -4.78 3.27 -16.69
CA THR A 52 -4.12 2.51 -17.78
C THR A 52 -4.86 2.69 -19.10
N LEU A 53 -6.20 2.71 -19.07
CA LEU A 53 -7.05 2.99 -20.23
C LEU A 53 -6.91 4.44 -20.72
N ALA A 54 -6.81 5.40 -19.80
CA ALA A 54 -6.64 6.81 -20.14
C ALA A 54 -5.26 7.13 -20.73
N TRP A 55 -4.23 6.34 -20.38
CA TRP A 55 -2.86 6.56 -20.81
C TRP A 55 -2.22 5.28 -21.37
N PRO A 56 -2.67 4.82 -22.54
CA PRO A 56 -2.20 3.57 -23.13
C PRO A 56 -0.72 3.64 -23.53
N THR A 57 -0.01 2.53 -23.35
CA THR A 57 1.40 2.41 -23.75
C THR A 57 1.51 2.16 -25.25
N PRO A 58 2.23 3.01 -26.02
CA PRO A 58 2.53 2.73 -27.42
C PRO A 58 3.38 1.46 -27.57
N THR A 59 3.25 0.76 -28.70
CA THR A 59 4.06 -0.44 -28.98
C THR A 59 5.55 -0.13 -28.88
N GLY A 60 6.26 -0.87 -28.01
CA GLY A 60 7.69 -0.66 -27.75
C GLY A 60 8.04 0.59 -26.93
N GLY A 61 7.03 1.35 -26.49
CA GLY A 61 7.18 2.56 -25.69
C GLY A 61 7.32 2.27 -24.19
N PHE A 62 7.70 3.31 -23.45
CA PHE A 62 7.79 3.25 -21.99
C PHE A 62 6.39 3.22 -21.35
N PRO A 63 6.08 2.25 -20.45
CA PRO A 63 4.76 2.15 -19.81
C PRO A 63 4.53 3.19 -18.70
N TRP A 64 4.31 4.46 -19.11
CA TRP A 64 4.18 5.59 -18.19
C TRP A 64 3.05 5.45 -17.17
N ALA A 65 1.90 4.88 -17.56
CA ALA A 65 0.78 4.68 -16.65
C ALA A 65 1.21 3.80 -15.47
N VAL A 66 1.70 2.59 -15.75
CA VAL A 66 2.08 1.61 -14.73
C VAL A 66 3.28 2.09 -13.90
N PHE A 67 4.24 2.78 -14.52
CA PHE A 67 5.32 3.47 -13.82
C PHE A 67 4.76 4.43 -12.76
N MET A 68 3.90 5.38 -13.16
CA MET A 68 3.35 6.41 -12.27
C MET A 68 2.45 5.81 -11.19
N ILE A 69 1.67 4.78 -11.53
CA ILE A 69 0.84 4.03 -10.58
C ILE A 69 1.70 3.46 -9.46
N ASN A 70 2.78 2.75 -9.79
CA ASN A 70 3.64 2.13 -8.80
C ASN A 70 4.41 3.15 -7.96
N VAL A 71 4.91 4.23 -8.58
CA VAL A 71 5.65 5.29 -7.88
C VAL A 71 4.74 6.08 -6.95
N ALA A 72 3.58 6.53 -7.43
CA ALA A 72 2.61 7.25 -6.61
C ALA A 72 2.04 6.38 -5.50
N GLY A 73 1.71 5.11 -5.78
CA GLY A 73 1.25 4.17 -4.76
C GLY A 73 2.29 3.92 -3.68
N SER A 74 3.57 3.78 -4.05
CA SER A 74 4.68 3.65 -3.09
C SER A 74 4.87 4.90 -2.23
N PHE A 75 4.77 6.09 -2.83
CA PHE A 75 4.78 7.36 -2.09
C PHE A 75 3.64 7.42 -1.06
N LEU A 76 2.41 7.16 -1.50
CA LEU A 76 1.23 7.21 -0.65
C LEU A 76 1.28 6.17 0.47
N LEU A 77 1.83 4.97 0.20
CA LEU A 77 2.00 3.94 1.21
C LEU A 77 3.02 4.35 2.27
N GLY A 78 4.15 4.96 1.86
CA GLY A 78 5.14 5.52 2.79
C GLY A 78 4.57 6.63 3.68
N LEU A 79 3.76 7.52 3.11
CA LEU A 79 3.06 8.57 3.85
C LEU A 79 2.06 7.97 4.84
N LEU A 80 1.20 7.06 4.36
CA LEU A 80 0.20 6.38 5.17
C LEU A 80 0.84 5.72 6.38
N MET A 81 1.93 4.97 6.18
CA MET A 81 2.59 4.24 7.26
C MET A 81 3.07 5.17 8.36
N VAL A 82 3.78 6.27 8.03
CA VAL A 82 4.23 7.24 9.05
C VAL A 82 3.05 7.87 9.77
N VAL A 83 2.00 8.26 9.05
CA VAL A 83 0.82 8.89 9.65
C VAL A 83 0.18 7.99 10.70
N ILE A 84 -0.06 6.71 10.37
CA ILE A 84 -0.77 5.79 11.25
C ILE A 84 0.10 5.22 12.37
N THR A 85 1.43 5.15 12.20
CA THR A 85 2.33 4.56 13.22
C THR A 85 3.03 5.58 14.11
N GLU A 86 3.30 6.78 13.59
CA GLU A 86 4.13 7.78 14.30
C GLU A 86 3.35 9.05 14.70
N ILE A 87 2.31 9.43 13.96
CA ILE A 87 1.65 10.73 14.15
C ILE A 87 0.35 10.58 14.96
N ARG A 88 -0.56 9.71 14.51
CA ARG A 88 -1.83 9.48 15.22
C ARG A 88 -2.22 8.01 15.19
N PRO A 89 -2.67 7.44 16.32
CA PRO A 89 -3.33 6.15 16.31
C PRO A 89 -4.59 6.26 15.44
N ALA A 90 -4.57 5.59 14.29
CA ALA A 90 -5.71 5.51 13.39
C ALA A 90 -6.64 4.36 13.80
N HIS A 91 -7.89 4.42 13.36
CA HIS A 91 -8.84 3.31 13.54
C HIS A 91 -8.24 2.02 12.93
N PRO A 92 -8.35 0.85 13.59
CA PRO A 92 -7.71 -0.39 13.14
C PRO A 92 -8.01 -0.79 11.69
N LEU A 93 -9.17 -0.39 11.17
CA LEU A 93 -9.61 -0.66 9.79
C LEU A 93 -8.96 0.24 8.72
N VAL A 94 -8.33 1.36 9.09
CA VAL A 94 -7.72 2.28 8.11
C VAL A 94 -6.54 1.62 7.40
N ARG A 95 -5.70 0.88 8.13
CA ARG A 95 -4.53 0.19 7.55
C ARG A 95 -4.92 -0.94 6.59
N PRO A 96 -5.85 -1.85 6.94
CA PRO A 96 -6.40 -2.83 5.99
C PRO A 96 -7.06 -2.18 4.78
N PHE A 97 -7.91 -1.17 4.97
CA PHE A 97 -8.65 -0.54 3.87
C PHE A 97 -7.72 0.22 2.91
N LEU A 98 -6.92 1.16 3.41
CA LEU A 98 -6.09 2.02 2.56
C LEU A 98 -4.79 1.32 2.13
N GLY A 99 -4.11 0.65 3.06
CA GLY A 99 -2.79 0.07 2.80
C GLY A 99 -2.90 -1.20 1.97
N VAL A 100 -3.62 -2.21 2.48
CA VAL A 100 -3.75 -3.51 1.81
C VAL A 100 -4.78 -3.46 0.68
N GLY A 101 -5.94 -2.84 0.92
CA GLY A 101 -7.00 -2.68 -0.06
C GLY A 101 -6.63 -1.70 -1.18
N VAL A 102 -6.84 -0.41 -0.96
CA VAL A 102 -6.74 0.63 -2.00
C VAL A 102 -5.35 0.66 -2.64
N LEU A 103 -4.28 0.82 -1.85
CA LEU A 103 -2.92 0.94 -2.39
C LEU A 103 -2.41 -0.41 -2.93
N GLY A 104 -2.79 -1.52 -2.32
CA GLY A 104 -2.48 -2.87 -2.84
C GLY A 104 -3.16 -3.19 -4.16
N GLY A 105 -4.42 -2.78 -4.36
CA GLY A 105 -5.14 -2.93 -5.64
C GLY A 105 -4.73 -1.90 -6.70
N PHE A 106 -4.35 -0.70 -6.26
CA PHE A 106 -3.87 0.37 -7.12
C PHE A 106 -2.49 0.07 -7.71
N THR A 107 -1.55 -0.43 -6.92
CA THR A 107 -0.22 -0.82 -7.43
C THR A 107 -0.25 -2.19 -8.12
N THR A 108 0.69 -2.47 -9.01
CA THR A 108 0.76 -3.76 -9.73
C THR A 108 2.19 -4.16 -10.07
N PHE A 109 2.59 -5.32 -9.56
CA PHE A 109 3.85 -5.96 -9.97
C PHE A 109 3.65 -6.89 -11.18
N SER A 110 2.48 -7.54 -11.31
CA SER A 110 2.22 -8.49 -12.40
C SER A 110 2.14 -7.81 -13.76
N THR A 111 1.46 -6.66 -13.85
CA THR A 111 1.42 -5.85 -15.08
C THR A 111 2.81 -5.34 -15.43
N TYR A 112 3.54 -4.83 -14.44
CA TYR A 112 4.92 -4.37 -14.59
C TYR A 112 5.86 -5.46 -15.14
N ALA A 113 5.78 -6.68 -14.61
CA ALA A 113 6.58 -7.81 -15.10
C ALA A 113 6.20 -8.21 -16.54
N ASN A 114 4.90 -8.19 -16.87
CA ASN A 114 4.42 -8.48 -18.22
C ASN A 114 4.87 -7.41 -19.23
N ASP A 115 4.84 -6.14 -18.86
CA ASP A 115 5.33 -5.03 -19.67
C ASP A 115 6.82 -5.20 -19.97
N ILE A 116 7.65 -5.49 -18.95
CA ILE A 116 9.08 -5.76 -19.15
C ILE A 116 9.27 -6.93 -20.11
N ARG A 117 8.57 -8.04 -19.88
CA ARG A 117 8.62 -9.22 -20.75
C ARG A 117 8.25 -8.87 -22.19
N ALA A 118 7.25 -8.04 -22.41
CA ALA A 118 6.84 -7.58 -23.75
C ALA A 118 7.88 -6.67 -24.42
N LEU A 119 8.73 -6.01 -23.64
CA LEU A 119 9.85 -5.18 -24.12
C LEU A 119 11.16 -5.98 -24.31
N LEU A 120 11.19 -7.29 -24.02
CA LEU A 120 12.38 -8.14 -24.23
C LEU A 120 12.54 -8.54 -25.71
N HIS A 121 12.60 -7.54 -26.58
CA HIS A 121 12.95 -7.68 -27.99
C HIS A 121 14.20 -6.85 -28.32
N PRO A 122 14.98 -7.22 -29.35
CA PRO A 122 16.20 -6.50 -29.72
C PRO A 122 15.98 -4.98 -29.88
N ASP A 123 14.84 -4.60 -30.45
CA ASP A 123 14.52 -3.20 -30.75
C ASP A 123 14.10 -2.38 -29.52
N THR A 124 13.69 -3.03 -28.43
CA THR A 124 13.10 -2.38 -27.24
C THR A 124 13.79 -2.75 -25.92
N ILE A 125 14.86 -3.56 -25.97
CA ILE A 125 15.57 -4.06 -24.78
C ILE A 125 16.09 -2.95 -23.87
N VAL A 126 16.53 -1.82 -24.45
CA VAL A 126 16.98 -0.65 -23.69
C VAL A 126 15.83 -0.08 -22.87
N VAL A 127 14.62 0.03 -23.46
CA VAL A 127 13.41 0.48 -22.77
C VAL A 127 13.05 -0.49 -21.64
N ALA A 128 13.16 -1.80 -21.87
CA ALA A 128 12.91 -2.81 -20.84
C ALA A 128 13.82 -2.63 -19.61
N VAL A 129 15.13 -2.47 -19.82
CA VAL A 129 16.11 -2.29 -18.74
C VAL A 129 15.90 -0.95 -18.02
N VAL A 130 15.66 0.13 -18.76
CA VAL A 130 15.37 1.44 -18.17
C VAL A 130 14.09 1.38 -17.35
N TYR A 131 13.02 0.79 -17.86
CA TYR A 131 11.75 0.65 -17.14
C TYR A 131 11.90 -0.22 -15.88
N LEU A 132 12.66 -1.31 -15.97
CA LEU A 132 12.96 -2.19 -14.83
C LEU A 132 13.66 -1.44 -13.69
N LEU A 133 14.72 -0.71 -14.02
CA LEU A 133 15.54 -0.03 -13.01
C LEU A 133 14.85 1.25 -12.51
N ALA A 134 14.29 2.05 -13.43
CA ALA A 134 13.65 3.31 -13.08
C ALA A 134 12.46 3.10 -12.15
N THR A 135 11.58 2.13 -12.41
CA THR A 135 10.41 1.88 -11.57
C THR A 135 10.83 1.47 -10.15
N LEU A 136 11.80 0.55 -10.04
CA LEU A 136 12.28 0.08 -8.74
C LEU A 136 12.95 1.20 -7.93
N LEU A 137 13.87 1.94 -8.56
CA LEU A 137 14.60 3.03 -7.90
C LEU A 137 13.65 4.17 -7.53
N ALA A 138 12.72 4.54 -8.42
CA ALA A 138 11.75 5.59 -8.16
C ALA A 138 10.78 5.21 -7.05
N ALA A 139 10.30 3.96 -6.99
CA ALA A 139 9.43 3.49 -5.91
C ALA A 139 10.12 3.54 -4.53
N LEU A 140 11.39 3.11 -4.45
CA LEU A 140 12.19 3.20 -3.22
C LEU A 140 12.45 4.66 -2.82
N ALA A 141 12.82 5.51 -3.79
CA ALA A 141 13.03 6.93 -3.56
C ALA A 141 11.73 7.62 -3.11
N ALA A 142 10.59 7.30 -3.73
CA ALA A 142 9.30 7.85 -3.40
C ALA A 142 8.85 7.48 -1.98
N THR A 143 8.97 6.21 -1.60
CA THR A 143 8.65 5.75 -0.24
C THR A 143 9.52 6.46 0.81
N THR A 144 10.84 6.52 0.58
CA THR A 144 11.76 7.18 1.52
C THR A 144 11.53 8.68 1.63
N LEU A 145 11.24 9.34 0.50
CA LEU A 145 10.88 10.76 0.48
C LEU A 145 9.57 11.01 1.24
N ALA A 146 8.53 10.22 0.99
CA ALA A 146 7.24 10.33 1.66
C ALA A 146 7.40 10.24 3.18
N MET A 147 8.15 9.25 3.67
CA MET A 147 8.39 9.07 5.11
C MET A 147 9.12 10.27 5.72
N LYS A 148 10.16 10.80 5.04
CA LYS A 148 10.91 11.98 5.50
C LYS A 148 10.02 13.22 5.56
N LEU A 149 9.21 13.45 4.53
CA LEU A 149 8.29 14.58 4.47
C LEU A 149 7.25 14.50 5.58
N ALA A 150 6.62 13.34 5.76
CA ALA A 150 5.61 13.11 6.79
C ALA A 150 6.14 13.41 8.21
N ARG A 151 7.33 12.89 8.54
CA ARG A 151 7.99 13.13 9.83
C ARG A 151 8.37 14.61 10.02
N THR A 152 8.86 15.25 8.97
CA THR A 152 9.27 16.66 9.04
C THR A 152 8.06 17.57 9.25
N ALA A 153 6.97 17.34 8.52
CA ALA A 153 5.72 18.06 8.69
C ALA A 153 5.16 17.89 10.11
N ALA A 154 5.13 16.66 10.63
CA ALA A 154 4.66 16.39 12.00
C ALA A 154 5.46 17.17 13.06
N ARG A 155 6.80 17.21 12.92
CA ARG A 155 7.68 17.97 13.83
C ARG A 155 7.43 19.47 13.79
N LEU A 156 7.14 20.02 12.61
CA LEU A 156 6.85 21.45 12.45
C LEU A 156 5.52 21.81 13.13
N THR A 157 4.48 21.01 12.91
CA THR A 157 3.17 21.22 13.54
C THR A 157 3.25 21.13 15.07
N GLN A 158 4.03 20.18 15.61
CA GLN A 158 4.23 20.09 17.07
C GLN A 158 4.98 21.30 17.65
N ARG A 159 5.92 21.89 16.89
CA ARG A 159 6.65 23.09 17.33
C ARG A 159 5.77 24.33 17.36
N GLU A 160 4.82 24.44 16.44
CA GLU A 160 3.86 25.54 16.42
C GLU A 160 2.87 25.47 17.58
N MET A 161 2.47 24.27 18.02
CA MET A 161 1.55 24.09 19.15
C MET A 161 2.15 24.35 20.53
N VAL A 162 3.48 24.35 20.65
CA VAL A 162 4.21 24.57 21.92
C VAL A 162 4.62 26.05 22.10
N ARG A 163 4.48 26.87 21.07
CA ARG A 163 4.70 28.33 21.14
C ARG A 163 3.40 29.06 21.44
#